data_AF-A0A9R1G8A5-F1
#
_entry.id   AF-A0A9R1G8A5-F1
#
_cell.length_a   1.000
_cell.length_b   1.000
_cell.length_c   1.000
_cell.angle_alpha   90.00
_cell.angle_beta   90.00
_cell.angle_gamma   90.00
#
_symmetry.space_group_name_H-M   'P 1'
#
loop_
_entity.id
_entity.type
_entity.pdbx_description
1 polymer ?
#
loop_
_entity_poly.entity_id
_entity_poly.type
_entity_poly.pdbx_seq_one_letter_code
_entity_poly.pdbx_strand_id
1 'polypeptide(L)'
;MMSRERKKAAALQEKLQLLRSLTHSHALSNTSIIMDASKYIKELKQKVVMLNQEIACAAQDSCSRQTTYPTNLVENVDEHVVKQAVLRACSSHSGGGGNKQT
;
A
#
# COMPACT_ATOMS: atom_id res chain seq x y z
N MET A 1 1.88 -38.14 44.45
CA MET A 1 1.21 -37.69 43.21
C MET A 1 0.73 -36.26 43.40
N MET A 2 0.91 -35.36 42.43
CA MET A 2 0.42 -33.97 42.53
C MET A 2 -1.11 -33.90 42.40
N SER A 3 -1.75 -33.03 43.18
CA SER A 3 -3.21 -32.79 43.07
C SER A 3 -3.56 -32.15 41.73
N ARG A 4 -4.84 -32.25 41.34
CA ARG A 4 -5.34 -31.66 40.09
C ARG A 4 -5.14 -30.13 40.09
N GLU A 5 -5.32 -29.49 41.23
CA GLU A 5 -5.18 -28.04 41.42
C GLU A 5 -3.73 -27.61 41.21
N ARG A 6 -2.77 -28.35 41.77
CA ARG A 6 -1.34 -28.06 41.59
C ARG A 6 -0.91 -28.21 40.13
N LYS A 7 -1.45 -29.21 39.41
CA LYS A 7 -1.20 -29.36 37.96
C LYS A 7 -1.74 -28.17 37.17
N LYS A 8 -2.95 -27.68 37.49
CA LYS A 8 -3.53 -26.49 36.84
C LYS A 8 -2.70 -25.23 37.12
N ALA A 9 -2.25 -25.04 38.35
CA ALA A 9 -1.41 -23.91 38.72
C ALA A 9 -0.06 -23.91 37.98
N ALA A 10 0.57 -25.08 37.86
CA ALA A 10 1.81 -25.24 37.09
C ALA A 10 1.61 -24.89 35.60
N ALA A 11 0.56 -25.43 34.98
CA ALA A 11 0.25 -25.13 33.58
C ALA A 11 -0.08 -23.65 33.34
N LEU A 12 -0.73 -22.97 34.30
CA LEU A 12 -0.96 -21.53 34.22
C LEU A 12 0.36 -20.74 34.27
N GLN A 13 1.28 -21.14 35.14
CA GLN A 13 2.58 -20.50 35.26
C GLN A 13 3.41 -20.64 33.98
N GLU A 14 3.40 -21.82 33.35
CA GLU A 14 4.05 -22.04 32.05
C GLU A 14 3.48 -21.11 30.97
N LYS A 15 2.14 -20.99 30.88
CA LYS A 15 1.49 -20.08 29.94
C LYS A 15 1.86 -18.61 30.18
N LEU A 16 2.00 -18.20 31.44
CA LEU A 16 2.42 -16.84 31.78
C LEU A 16 3.88 -16.57 31.43
N GLN A 17 4.79 -17.53 31.59
CA GLN A 17 6.18 -17.37 31.15
C GLN A 17 6.29 -17.29 29.62
N LEU A 18 5.53 -18.11 28.91
CA LEU A 18 5.45 -18.02 27.45
C LEU A 18 4.92 -16.64 27.01
N LEU A 19 3.83 -16.17 27.64
CA LEU A 19 3.26 -14.86 27.35
C LEU A 19 4.29 -13.74 27.58
N ARG A 20 4.99 -13.77 28.72
CA ARG A 20 6.06 -12.81 29.07
C ARG A 20 7.16 -12.77 28.01
N SER A 21 7.61 -13.94 27.53
CA SER A 21 8.64 -14.01 26.48
C SER A 21 8.15 -13.44 25.15
N LEU A 22 6.95 -13.82 24.71
CA LEU A 22 6.38 -13.34 23.44
C LEU A 22 6.16 -11.83 23.44
N THR A 23 5.76 -11.27 24.59
CA THR A 23 5.49 -9.84 24.74
C THR A 23 6.72 -9.05 25.17
N HIS A 24 7.90 -9.70 25.25
CA HIS A 24 9.16 -9.11 25.68
C HIS A 24 9.04 -8.36 27.03
N SER A 25 8.18 -8.86 27.92
CA SER A 25 7.92 -8.22 29.20
C SER A 25 9.01 -8.57 30.22
N HIS A 26 9.56 -7.55 30.86
CA HIS A 26 10.50 -7.73 31.97
C HIS A 26 9.80 -7.81 33.33
N ALA A 27 8.47 -7.74 33.37
CA ALA A 27 7.71 -7.74 34.61
C ALA A 27 7.84 -9.04 35.41
N LEU A 28 7.88 -8.90 36.75
CA LEU A 28 7.96 -10.03 37.67
C LEU A 28 6.59 -10.50 38.19
N SER A 29 5.56 -9.64 38.09
CA SER A 29 4.22 -9.96 38.55
C SER A 29 3.31 -10.42 37.39
N ASN A 30 2.42 -11.37 37.66
CA ASN A 30 1.49 -11.88 36.65
C ASN A 30 0.56 -10.78 36.11
N THR A 31 0.10 -9.87 36.98
CA THR A 31 -0.74 -8.74 36.59
C THR A 31 -0.01 -7.82 35.61
N SER A 32 1.24 -7.48 35.91
CA SER A 32 2.06 -6.63 35.04
C SER A 32 2.37 -7.32 33.71
N ILE A 33 2.64 -8.64 33.70
CA ILE A 33 2.82 -9.42 32.45
C ILE A 33 1.56 -9.32 31.56
N ILE A 34 0.37 -9.45 32.16
CA ILE A 34 -0.90 -9.36 31.43
C ILE A 34 -1.14 -7.92 30.91
N MET A 35 -0.79 -6.92 31.69
CA MET A 35 -0.87 -5.51 31.29
C MET A 35 0.03 -5.21 30.08
N ASP A 36 1.29 -5.65 30.15
CA ASP A 36 2.26 -5.49 29.06
C ASP A 36 1.79 -6.23 27.80
N ALA A 37 1.27 -7.45 27.95
CA ALA A 37 0.67 -8.20 26.85
C ALA A 37 -0.50 -7.45 26.19
N SER A 38 -1.37 -6.85 27.01
CA SER A 38 -2.51 -6.07 26.54
C SER A 38 -2.06 -4.82 25.78
N LYS A 39 -0.99 -4.17 26.24
CA LYS A 39 -0.37 -3.03 25.56
C LYS A 39 0.24 -3.46 24.22
N TYR A 40 1.02 -4.54 24.21
CA TYR A 40 1.65 -5.08 23.01
C TYR A 40 0.63 -5.42 21.91
N ILE A 41 -0.49 -6.04 22.26
CA ILE A 41 -1.58 -6.34 21.31
C ILE A 41 -2.16 -5.05 20.70
N LYS A 42 -2.33 -3.98 21.50
CA LYS A 42 -2.83 -2.69 20.99
C LYS A 42 -1.85 -2.06 20.00
N GLU A 43 -0.55 -2.07 20.34
CA GLU A 43 0.51 -1.56 19.47
C GLU A 43 0.58 -2.32 18.15
N LEU A 44 0.51 -3.65 18.19
CA LEU A 44 0.48 -4.47 16.97
C LEU A 44 -0.74 -4.16 16.10
N LYS A 45 -1.92 -4.04 16.70
CA LYS A 45 -3.14 -3.66 15.96
C LYS A 45 -2.98 -2.31 15.27
N GLN A 46 -2.44 -1.31 15.98
CA GLN A 46 -2.17 0.00 15.40
C GLN A 46 -1.14 -0.10 14.26
N LYS A 47 -0.06 -0.86 14.44
CA LYS A 47 0.97 -1.05 13.42
C LYS A 47 0.41 -1.69 12.14
N VAL A 48 -0.48 -2.67 12.26
CA VAL A 48 -1.15 -3.28 11.09
C VAL A 48 -1.98 -2.25 10.33
N VAL A 49 -2.75 -1.41 11.03
CA VAL A 49 -3.55 -0.35 10.39
C VAL A 49 -2.65 0.64 9.65
N MET A 50 -1.58 1.11 10.29
CA MET A 50 -0.64 2.06 9.68
C MET A 50 0.04 1.48 8.43
N LEU A 51 0.53 0.24 8.52
CA LEU A 51 1.18 -0.43 7.38
C LEU A 51 0.21 -0.63 6.21
N ASN A 52 -1.05 -0.99 6.48
CA ASN A 52 -2.05 -1.13 5.44
C ASN A 52 -2.35 0.21 4.74
N GLN A 53 -2.36 1.31 5.48
CA GLN A 53 -2.51 2.66 4.91
C GLN A 53 -1.29 3.04 4.06
N GLU A 54 -0.08 2.78 4.56
CA GLU A 54 1.16 3.06 3.83
C GLU A 54 1.25 2.30 2.51
N ILE A 55 0.88 1.01 2.52
CA ILE A 55 0.80 0.18 1.31
C ILE A 55 -0.22 0.76 0.31
N ALA A 56 -1.39 1.20 0.79
CA ALA A 56 -2.41 1.80 -0.06
C ALA A 56 -1.95 3.13 -0.67
N CYS A 57 -1.31 4.00 0.11
CA CYS A 57 -0.76 5.27 -0.38
C CYS A 57 0.36 5.03 -1.41
N ALA A 58 1.29 4.12 -1.13
CA ALA A 58 2.38 3.79 -2.07
C ALA A 58 1.84 3.25 -3.41
N ALA A 59 0.76 2.47 -3.39
CA ALA A 59 0.09 1.99 -4.60
C ALA A 59 -0.57 3.14 -5.39
N GLN A 60 -1.14 4.13 -4.71
CA GLN A 60 -1.71 5.32 -5.38
C GLN A 60 -0.63 6.22 -5.98
N ASP A 61 0.49 6.45 -5.27
CA ASP A 61 1.59 7.27 -5.78
C ASP A 61 2.28 6.65 -7.00
N SER A 62 2.40 5.32 -7.03
CA SER A 62 2.92 4.60 -8.18
C SER A 62 1.96 4.61 -9.38
N CYS A 63 0.64 4.60 -9.15
CA CYS A 63 -0.38 4.81 -10.18
C CYS A 63 -0.36 6.27 -10.72
N SER A 64 -0.25 7.26 -9.83
CA SER A 64 -0.17 8.69 -10.17
C SER A 64 1.10 9.04 -10.96
N ARG A 65 2.24 8.40 -10.65
CA ARG A 65 3.47 8.54 -11.46
C ARG A 65 3.39 7.86 -12.82
N GLN A 66 2.54 6.84 -13.00
CA GLN A 66 2.29 6.24 -14.31
C GLN A 66 1.41 7.12 -15.22
N THR A 67 0.67 8.10 -14.68
CA THR A 67 -0.17 8.99 -15.51
C THR A 67 0.55 10.24 -16.04
N THR A 68 1.85 10.42 -15.74
CA THR A 68 2.65 11.57 -16.23
C THR A 68 3.42 11.28 -17.54
N TYR A 69 3.25 10.11 -18.14
CA TYR A 69 3.57 9.98 -19.57
C TYR A 69 2.39 10.53 -20.36
N PRO A 70 2.60 11.35 -21.42
CA PRO A 70 1.54 11.69 -22.34
C PRO A 70 1.10 10.39 -23.01
N THR A 71 0.11 9.74 -22.39
CA THR A 71 -0.64 8.64 -22.95
C THR A 71 -1.24 9.19 -24.23
N ASN A 72 -0.57 8.92 -25.34
CA ASN A 72 -1.14 9.07 -26.66
C ASN A 72 -2.37 8.14 -26.69
N LEU A 73 -3.50 8.75 -26.32
CA LEU A 73 -4.85 8.52 -26.77
C LEU A 73 -5.08 7.16 -27.44
N VAL A 74 -5.25 6.11 -26.62
CA VAL A 74 -6.00 4.94 -27.06
C VAL A 74 -7.48 5.27 -26.87
N GLU A 75 -8.08 5.60 -28.02
CA GLU A 75 -9.46 5.29 -28.40
C GLU A 75 -10.59 6.01 -27.64
N ASN A 76 -10.85 7.25 -28.05
CA ASN A 76 -12.13 7.67 -28.62
C ASN A 76 -11.89 9.05 -29.25
N VAL A 77 -11.27 9.05 -30.45
CA VAL A 77 -11.08 10.30 -31.18
C VAL A 77 -12.44 10.67 -31.78
N ASP A 78 -13.03 11.75 -31.26
CA ASP A 78 -14.28 12.29 -31.77
C ASP A 78 -14.16 12.57 -33.29
N GLU A 79 -15.18 12.17 -34.04
CA GLU A 79 -15.20 12.24 -35.51
C GLU A 79 -14.91 13.67 -36.02
N HIS A 80 -15.32 14.70 -35.27
CA HIS A 80 -15.01 16.09 -35.62
C HIS A 80 -13.54 16.42 -35.53
N VAL A 81 -12.80 15.83 -34.58
CA VAL A 81 -11.36 16.06 -34.42
C VAL A 81 -10.61 15.48 -35.61
N VAL A 82 -11.00 14.29 -36.06
CA VAL A 82 -10.42 13.65 -37.25
C VAL A 82 -10.72 14.48 -38.50
N LYS A 83 -11.98 14.89 -38.70
CA LYS A 83 -12.38 15.74 -39.84
C LYS A 83 -11.61 17.06 -39.85
N GLN A 84 -11.47 17.71 -38.71
CA GLN A 84 -10.74 18.97 -38.58
C GLN A 84 -9.24 18.84 -38.87
N ALA A 85 -8.63 17.73 -38.44
CA ALA A 85 -7.21 17.45 -38.68
C ALA A 85 -6.95 17.22 -40.17
N VAL A 86 -7.79 16.41 -40.83
CA VAL A 86 -7.71 16.14 -42.27
C VAL A 86 -7.87 17.42 -43.09
N LEU A 87 -8.86 18.25 -42.74
CA LEU A 87 -9.14 19.49 -43.48
C LEU A 87 -7.98 20.49 -43.38
N ARG A 88 -7.30 20.56 -42.22
CA ARG A 88 -6.08 21.37 -42.06
C ARG A 88 -4.92 20.84 -42.90
N ALA A 89 -4.68 19.53 -42.88
CA ALA A 89 -3.60 18.91 -43.65
C ALA A 89 -3.76 19.12 -45.16
N CYS A 90 -4.99 18.99 -45.69
CA CYS A 90 -5.27 19.26 -47.10
C CYS A 90 -5.11 20.74 -47.46
N SER A 91 -5.46 21.65 -46.54
CA SER A 91 -5.32 23.09 -46.77
C SER A 91 -3.86 23.57 -46.75
N SER A 92 -2.97 22.84 -46.08
CA SER A 92 -1.54 23.19 -45.96
C SER A 92 -0.67 22.79 -47.17
N HIS A 93 -1.19 22.08 -48.18
CA HIS A 93 -0.39 21.64 -49.33
C HIS A 93 -0.33 22.64 -50.51
N SER A 94 -1.02 23.77 -50.46
CA SER A 94 -0.90 24.80 -51.50
C SER A 94 0.16 25.83 -51.13
N GLY A 95 1.44 25.44 -51.14
CA GLY A 95 2.52 26.33 -50.75
C GLY A 95 3.93 25.90 -51.16
N GLY A 96 4.23 26.03 -52.46
CA GLY A 96 5.58 26.44 -52.90
C GLY A 96 6.60 25.32 -53.14
N GLY A 97 6.73 24.92 -54.40
CA GLY A 97 7.87 24.15 -54.91
C GLY A 97 8.29 24.65 -56.30
N GLY A 98 8.63 25.94 -56.40
CA GLY A 98 9.10 26.57 -57.64
C GLY A 98 10.61 26.77 -57.66
N ASN A 99 11.25 26.14 -58.66
CA ASN A 99 12.56 26.40 -59.29
C ASN A 99 13.84 26.22 -58.43
N LYS A 100 14.70 25.24 -58.71
CA LYS A 100 15.58 25.00 -59.88
C LYS A 100 16.67 26.07 -60.08
N GLN A 101 17.91 25.53 -60.07
CA GLN A 101 19.04 25.82 -60.96
C GLN A 101 20.13 26.81 -60.48
N THR A 102 21.33 26.22 -60.39
CA THR A 102 22.69 26.72 -60.72
C THR A 102 23.24 27.94 -59.99
#